data_AF-Q1H2P5-F1
#
_entry.id   AF-Q1H2P5-F1
#
_cell.length_a   1.000
_cell.length_b   1.000
_cell.length_c   1.000
_cell.angle_alpha   90.00
_cell.angle_beta   90.00
_cell.angle_gamma   90.00
#
_symmetry.space_group_name_H-M   'P 1'
#
loop_
_entity.id
_entity.type
_entity.pdbx_description
1 polymer ?
#
loop_
_entity_poly.entity_id
_entity_poly.type
_entity_poly.pdbx_seq_one_letter_code
_entity_poly.pdbx_strand_id
1 'polypeptide(L)'
;MSEKSILGHINCPYCGTANGMRITSDKNGAPFGFCEASCDGQLRVGGKARRVDAFLKQYPHIAQAMQPKQEKPPVTVTATPVPENKPAPIPETKPAQKKAGFSLEF
;
A
#
# COMPACT_ATOMS: atom_id res chain seq x y z
N MET A 1 -6.83 11.06 16.37
CA MET A 1 -6.80 11.26 14.90
C MET A 1 -7.83 10.34 14.32
N SER A 2 -8.93 10.85 13.75
CA SER A 2 -9.99 9.99 13.21
C SER A 2 -9.42 9.12 12.09
N GLU A 3 -9.35 7.82 12.34
CA GLU A 3 -8.95 6.81 11.35
C GLU A 3 -9.99 6.80 10.23
N LYS A 4 -9.77 7.64 9.21
CA LYS A 4 -10.63 7.67 8.03
C LYS A 4 -10.45 6.33 7.32
N SER A 5 -11.54 5.59 7.18
CA SER A 5 -11.53 4.30 6.51
C SER A 5 -10.93 4.44 5.12
N ILE A 6 -9.88 3.67 4.87
CA ILE A 6 -9.20 3.62 3.59
C ILE A 6 -10.10 2.82 2.65
N LEU A 7 -10.56 3.48 1.58
CA LEU A 7 -11.42 2.87 0.57
C LEU A 7 -10.59 2.05 -0.44
N GLY A 8 -9.32 2.45 -0.64
CA GLY A 8 -8.38 1.74 -1.50
C GLY A 8 -7.21 2.62 -1.93
N HIS A 9 -6.43 2.13 -2.88
CA HIS A 9 -5.29 2.83 -3.45
C HIS A 9 -5.44 2.89 -4.97
N ILE A 10 -5.03 4.02 -5.56
CA ILE A 10 -5.00 4.24 -7.00
C ILE A 10 -3.62 4.73 -7.43
N ASN A 11 -3.36 4.68 -8.73
CA ASN A 11 -2.19 5.33 -9.30
C ASN A 11 -2.31 6.84 -9.14
N CYS A 12 -1.25 7.48 -8.65
CA CYS A 12 -1.26 8.93 -8.44
C CYS A 12 -1.28 9.66 -9.80
N PRO A 13 -2.29 10.50 -10.09
CA PRO A 13 -2.34 11.24 -11.35
C PRO A 13 -1.30 12.36 -11.43
N TYR A 14 -0.70 12.75 -10.30
CA TYR A 14 0.30 13.83 -10.26
C TYR A 14 1.72 13.34 -10.54
N CYS A 15 2.14 12.25 -9.92
CA CYS A 15 3.51 11.71 -10.04
C CYS A 15 3.59 10.36 -10.77
N GLY A 16 2.45 9.77 -11.16
CA GLY A 16 2.40 8.50 -11.88
C GLY A 16 2.67 7.26 -11.03
N THR A 17 2.96 7.41 -9.73
CA THR A 17 3.29 6.27 -8.86
C THR A 17 2.12 5.29 -8.75
N ALA A 18 2.38 4.02 -9.07
CA ALA A 18 1.39 2.96 -9.00
C ALA A 18 0.96 2.72 -7.54
N ASN A 19 -0.35 2.67 -7.29
CA ASN A 19 -0.94 2.58 -5.94
C ASN A 19 -0.43 3.66 -4.95
N GLY A 20 0.19 4.73 -5.44
CA GLY A 20 0.82 5.74 -4.59
C GLY A 20 -0.16 6.71 -3.96
N MET A 21 -1.44 6.68 -4.36
CA MET A 21 -2.47 7.56 -3.85
C MET A 21 -3.54 6.79 -3.08
N ARG A 22 -3.62 7.07 -1.77
CA ARG A 22 -4.61 6.51 -0.86
C ARG A 22 -5.92 7.26 -0.98
N ILE A 23 -7.01 6.53 -1.18
CA ILE A 23 -8.36 7.08 -1.24
C ILE A 23 -9.08 6.82 0.08
N THR A 24 -9.67 7.87 0.63
CA THR A 24 -10.43 7.88 1.89
C THR A 24 -11.75 8.61 1.71
N SER A 25 -12.71 8.39 2.61
CA SER A 25 -13.91 9.21 2.69
C SER A 25 -13.63 10.52 3.44
N ASP A 26 -13.98 11.66 2.84
CA ASP A 26 -13.98 12.95 3.52
C ASP A 26 -15.19 13.08 4.47
N LYS A 27 -15.24 14.14 5.27
CA LYS A 27 -16.33 14.45 6.22
C LYS A 27 -17.73 14.48 5.60
N ASN A 28 -17.81 14.72 4.29
CA ASN A 28 -19.05 14.75 3.52
C ASN A 28 -19.38 13.40 2.85
N GLY A 29 -18.63 12.34 3.14
CA GLY A 29 -18.77 11.04 2.49
C GLY A 29 -18.28 10.99 1.04
N ALA A 30 -17.57 12.01 0.56
CA ALA A 30 -17.02 12.05 -0.80
C ALA A 30 -15.60 11.46 -0.83
N PRO A 31 -15.17 10.86 -1.97
CA PRO A 31 -13.83 10.33 -2.09
C PRO A 31 -12.78 11.45 -2.09
N PHE A 32 -11.71 11.22 -1.32
CA PHE A 32 -10.56 12.10 -1.16
C PHE A 32 -9.28 11.31 -1.29
N GLY A 33 -8.42 11.71 -2.23
CA GLY A 33 -7.13 11.09 -2.48
C GLY A 33 -5.99 11.87 -1.85
N PHE A 34 -5.02 11.16 -1.29
CA PHE A 34 -3.76 11.71 -0.82
C PHE A 34 -2.59 10.81 -1.25
N CYS A 35 -1.57 11.38 -1.88
CA CYS A 35 -0.39 10.63 -2.30
C CYS A 35 0.59 10.49 -1.14
N GLU A 36 0.73 9.29 -0.58
CA GLU A 36 1.69 9.01 0.50
C GLU A 36 3.05 8.51 -0.02
N ALA A 37 3.15 8.28 -1.33
CA ALA A 37 4.34 7.65 -1.90
C ALA A 37 5.46 8.63 -2.24
N SER A 38 5.15 9.82 -2.78
CA SER A 38 6.20 10.68 -3.31
C SER A 38 5.87 12.18 -3.36
N CYS A 39 4.66 12.56 -3.79
CA CYS A 39 4.40 13.96 -4.14
C CYS A 39 3.46 14.70 -3.18
N ASP A 40 2.95 14.04 -2.13
CA ASP A 40 1.99 14.61 -1.17
C ASP A 40 0.76 15.27 -1.83
N GLY A 41 0.47 14.88 -3.08
CA GLY A 41 -0.60 15.42 -3.88
C GLY A 41 -1.96 15.11 -3.28
N GLN A 42 -2.84 16.12 -3.21
CA GLN A 42 -4.21 15.99 -2.73
C GLN A 42 -5.19 15.99 -3.90
N LEU A 43 -5.95 14.91 -4.06
CA LEU A 43 -7.01 14.79 -5.05
C LEU A 43 -8.38 14.97 -4.39
N ARG A 44 -9.00 16.14 -4.58
CA ARG A 44 -10.36 16.43 -4.10
C ARG A 44 -11.38 16.14 -5.19
N VAL A 45 -12.00 14.97 -5.12
CA VAL A 45 -13.08 14.58 -6.05
C VAL A 45 -14.43 15.18 -5.63
N GLY A 46 -14.62 15.39 -4.32
CA GLY A 46 -15.87 15.91 -3.72
C GLY A 46 -16.33 17.30 -4.22
N GLY A 47 -17.52 17.70 -3.76
CA GLY A 47 -18.13 19.00 -4.06
C GLY A 47 -18.90 19.10 -5.39
N LYS A 48 -18.75 18.13 -6.31
CA LYS A 48 -19.60 18.01 -7.51
C LYS A 48 -19.98 16.55 -7.74
N ALA A 49 -21.28 16.24 -7.68
CA ALA A 49 -21.77 14.87 -7.86
C ALA A 49 -21.29 14.22 -9.17
N ARG A 50 -21.26 14.98 -10.28
CA ARG A 50 -20.75 14.48 -11.57
C ARG A 50 -19.29 14.03 -11.53
N ARG A 51 -18.43 14.68 -10.73
CA ARG A 51 -17.02 14.28 -10.59
C ARG A 51 -16.88 13.01 -9.77
N VAL A 52 -17.68 12.90 -8.71
CA VAL A 52 -17.74 11.69 -7.89
C VAL A 52 -18.21 10.51 -8.73
N ASP A 53 -19.29 10.66 -9.51
CA ASP A 53 -19.80 9.61 -10.40
C ASP A 53 -18.77 9.17 -11.45
N ALA A 54 -18.12 10.13 -12.13
CA ALA A 54 -17.06 9.82 -13.09
C ALA A 54 -15.88 9.07 -12.44
N PHE A 55 -15.48 9.49 -11.23
CA PHE A 55 -14.41 8.84 -10.49
C PHE A 55 -14.77 7.41 -10.08
N LEU A 56 -16.00 7.18 -9.59
CA LEU A 56 -16.47 5.85 -9.21
C LEU A 56 -16.61 4.92 -10.41
N LYS A 57 -16.98 5.45 -11.58
CA LYS A 57 -16.99 4.69 -12.86
C LYS A 57 -15.58 4.28 -13.29
N GLN A 58 -14.60 5.16 -13.10
CA GLN A 58 -13.21 4.88 -13.43
C GLN A 58 -12.55 3.90 -12.45
N TYR A 59 -12.93 3.96 -11.17
CA TYR A 59 -12.37 3.14 -10.10
C TYR A 59 -13.49 2.34 -9.38
N PRO A 60 -14.01 1.27 -10.02
CA PRO A 60 -15.16 0.53 -9.50
C PRO A 60 -14.89 -0.17 -8.15
N HIS A 61 -13.63 -0.50 -7.85
CA HIS A 61 -13.25 -1.08 -6.56
C HIS A 61 -13.40 -0.08 -5.39
N ILE A 62 -13.18 1.22 -5.65
CA ILE A 62 -13.44 2.28 -4.66
C ILE A 62 -14.94 2.46 -4.46
N ALA A 63 -15.73 2.35 -5.53
CA ALA A 63 -17.19 2.41 -5.44
C ALA A 63 -17.76 1.29 -4.56
N GLN A 64 -17.22 0.07 -4.70
CA GLN A 64 -17.61 -1.06 -3.85
C GLN A 64 -17.22 -0.85 -2.38
N ALA A 65 -16.05 -0.26 -2.12
CA ALA A 65 -15.61 0.04 -0.76
C ALA A 65 -16.40 1.19 -0.09
N MET A 66 -16.97 2.10 -0.89
CA MET A 66 -17.81 3.20 -0.39
C MET A 66 -19.27 2.77 -0.12
N GLN A 67 -19.74 1.72 -0.76
CA GLN A 67 -21.06 1.17 -0.42
C GLN A 67 -20.96 0.53 0.96
N PRO A 68 -21.88 0.84 1.90
CA PRO A 68 -21.94 0.13 3.17
C PRO A 68 -22.07 -1.35 2.84
N LYS A 69 -21.05 -2.10 3.21
CA LYS A 69 -20.89 -3.52 2.92
C LYS A 69 -22.12 -4.23 3.45
N GLN A 70 -23.07 -4.56 2.57
CA GLN A 70 -23.97 -5.67 2.82
C GLN A 70 -23.02 -6.87 3.01
N GLU A 71 -23.05 -7.39 4.23
CA GLU A 71 -22.25 -8.47 4.77
C GLU A 71 -22.09 -9.58 3.73
N LYS A 72 -20.96 -9.56 3.00
CA LYS A 72 -20.48 -10.73 2.29
C LYS A 72 -19.33 -11.28 3.11
N PRO A 73 -19.37 -12.57 3.47
CA PRO A 73 -18.34 -13.19 4.29
C PRO A 73 -16.97 -12.97 3.64
N PRO A 74 -15.89 -12.89 4.45
CA PRO A 74 -14.57 -12.55 3.97
C PRO A 74 -14.19 -13.49 2.83
N VAL A 75 -13.93 -12.93 1.64
CA VAL A 75 -13.20 -13.65 0.61
C VAL A 75 -11.78 -13.73 1.16
N THR A 76 -11.47 -14.89 1.72
CA THR A 76 -10.11 -15.33 2.01
C THR A 76 -9.29 -15.04 0.77
N VAL A 77 -8.32 -14.14 0.88
CA VAL A 77 -7.26 -14.07 -0.11
C VAL A 77 -6.54 -15.39 0.02
N THR A 78 -6.93 -16.37 -0.77
CA THR A 78 -6.08 -17.52 -1.08
C THR A 78 -4.86 -16.89 -1.71
N ALA A 79 -3.82 -16.71 -0.91
CA ALA A 79 -2.49 -16.42 -1.39
C ALA A 79 -2.24 -17.44 -2.50
N THR A 80 -2.23 -16.96 -3.74
CA THR A 80 -1.69 -17.76 -4.83
C THR A 80 -0.21 -17.87 -4.47
N PRO A 81 0.32 -19.04 -4.10
CA PRO A 81 1.72 -19.15 -3.78
C PRO A 81 2.48 -18.80 -5.06
N VAL A 82 3.23 -17.71 -5.01
CA VAL A 82 4.31 -17.46 -5.96
C VAL A 82 5.19 -18.70 -5.91
N PRO A 83 5.41 -19.43 -7.02
CA PRO A 83 6.27 -20.59 -7.02
C PRO A 83 7.67 -20.13 -6.62
N GLU A 84 8.05 -20.52 -5.41
CA GLU A 84 9.33 -20.24 -4.78
C GLU A 84 10.43 -20.95 -5.59
N ASN A 85 11.01 -20.20 -6.51
CA ASN A 85 12.16 -20.65 -7.28
C ASN A 85 13.36 -20.67 -6.34
N LYS A 86 13.63 -21.85 -5.76
CA LYS A 86 14.81 -22.20 -4.97
C LYS A 86 16.09 -21.54 -5.52
N PRO A 87 16.83 -20.81 -4.69
CA PRO A 87 18.29 -20.83 -4.75
C PRO A 87 18.82 -21.90 -3.79
N ALA A 88 19.85 -22.59 -4.25
CA ALA A 88 20.48 -23.79 -3.72
C ALA A 88 21.00 -23.70 -2.26
N PRO A 89 21.19 -24.86 -1.58
CA PRO A 89 21.72 -24.92 -0.21
C PRO A 89 23.20 -24.49 -0.17
N ILE A 90 23.53 -23.61 0.77
CA ILE A 90 24.90 -23.26 1.14
C ILE A 90 25.41 -24.36 2.10
N PRO A 91 26.46 -25.13 1.76
CA PRO A 91 27.05 -26.08 2.70
C PRO A 91 27.91 -25.36 3.75
N GLU A 92 27.75 -25.76 5.01
CA GLU A 92 28.57 -25.38 6.15
C GLU A 92 30.04 -25.81 5.96
N THR A 93 30.98 -24.92 6.26
CA THR A 93 32.32 -25.31 6.73
C THR A 93 32.81 -24.35 7.82
N LYS A 94 32.87 -24.88 9.05
CA LYS A 94 33.76 -24.45 10.15
C LYS A 94 35.13 -25.16 9.97
N PRO A 95 36.20 -24.92 10.76
CA PRO A 95 36.58 -23.82 11.68
C PRO A 95 38.09 -23.41 11.59
N ALA A 96 38.60 -22.70 12.62
CA ALA A 96 40.00 -22.52 13.07
C ALA A 96 40.74 -21.24 12.60
N GLN A 97 41.59 -20.56 13.35
CA GLN A 97 41.92 -20.40 14.79
C GLN A 97 42.95 -19.24 14.85
N LYS A 98 42.91 -18.45 15.92
CA LYS A 98 44.00 -17.72 16.62
C LYS A 98 45.18 -17.09 15.82
N LYS A 99 45.47 -15.80 16.10
CA LYS A 99 46.60 -15.38 16.99
C LYS A 99 46.72 -13.86 17.18
N ALA A 100 46.96 -13.50 18.44
CA ALA A 100 47.91 -12.52 18.98
C ALA A 100 47.88 -11.05 18.52
N GLY A 101 47.83 -10.15 19.52
CA GLY A 101 48.11 -8.73 19.39
C GLY A 101 48.10 -8.04 20.75
N PHE A 102 49.13 -8.30 21.55
CA PHE A 102 49.51 -7.58 22.77
C PHE A 102 50.31 -6.31 22.38
N SER A 103 50.38 -5.32 23.28
CA SER A 103 51.24 -4.08 23.27
C SER A 103 50.79 -2.91 22.39
N LEU A 104 50.94 -1.61 22.74
CA LEU A 104 51.45 -0.85 23.90
C LEU A 104 51.10 0.65 23.67
N GLU A 105 50.91 1.42 24.75
CA GLU A 105 51.22 2.86 24.98
C GLU A 105 50.93 3.97 23.95
N PHE A 106 50.23 5.03 24.39
CA PHE A 106 50.79 6.38 24.65
C PHE A 106 49.86 7.19 25.55
#